data_AF-A0A853FTF3-F1
#
_entry.id   AF-A0A853FTF3-F1
#
_cell.length_a   1.000
_cell.length_b   1.000
_cell.length_c   1.000
_cell.angle_alpha   90.00
_cell.angle_beta   90.00
_cell.angle_gamma   90.00
#
_symmetry.space_group_name_H-M   'P 1'
#
loop_
_entity.id
_entity.type
_entity.pdbx_description
1 polymer ?
#
loop_
_entity_poly.entity_id
_entity_poly.type
_entity_poly.pdbx_seq_one_letter_code
_entity_poly.pdbx_strand_id
1 'polypeptide(L)'
;MALPFETGTQFAALALTLVGGWFLGLASRSGGAKWRERYQDEELEHARYRDEAESRIRELERELKGARSQAPAPVPVDEPAGGAWRGWFGWGRDNLARIKGIDEAREKRLNELGIKTYREIEKLAPDDEAALEQRLGAPAGTIGEQGWREQAALLRAGNEREHGEKFG
;
A
#
# COMPACT_ATOMS: atom_id res chain seq x y z
N MET A 1 72.20 15.45 27.70
CA MET A 1 71.47 15.65 26.44
C MET A 1 71.41 17.15 26.20
N ALA A 2 72.04 17.66 25.13
CA ALA A 2 71.96 19.07 24.76
C ALA A 2 70.58 19.35 24.16
N LEU A 3 70.00 20.51 24.48
CA LEU A 3 68.72 20.91 23.92
C LEU A 3 68.92 21.34 22.46
N PRO A 4 68.03 20.95 21.53
CA PRO A 4 68.23 21.14 20.09
C PRO A 4 68.22 22.61 19.61
N PHE A 5 67.85 23.56 20.47
CA PHE A 5 67.78 24.98 20.14
C PHE A 5 68.38 25.82 21.27
N GLU A 6 69.46 26.53 20.98
CA GLU A 6 70.20 27.33 21.96
C GLU A 6 70.25 28.82 21.59
N THR A 7 69.85 29.20 20.36
CA THR A 7 69.93 30.58 19.87
C THR A 7 68.54 31.20 19.63
N GLY A 8 68.39 32.49 19.93
CA GLY A 8 67.12 33.22 19.69
C GLY A 8 66.69 33.19 18.22
N THR A 9 67.65 33.13 17.29
CA THR A 9 67.39 33.05 15.85
C THR A 9 66.74 31.72 15.43
N GLN A 10 67.04 30.61 16.10
CA GLN A 10 66.39 29.31 15.86
C GLN A 10 64.91 29.34 16.27
N PHE A 11 64.59 29.97 17.41
CA PHE A 11 63.20 30.17 17.83
C PHE A 11 62.44 31.11 16.88
N ALA A 12 63.10 32.16 16.38
CA ALA A 12 62.50 33.06 15.39
C ALA A 12 62.20 32.32 14.07
N ALA A 13 63.11 31.46 13.60
CA ALA A 13 62.90 30.64 12.41
C ALA A 13 61.76 29.61 12.61
N LEU A 14 61.68 28.98 13.78
CA LEU A 14 60.57 28.07 14.13
C LEU A 14 59.23 28.80 14.19
N ALA A 15 59.18 30.01 14.78
CA ALA A 15 57.97 30.80 14.83
C ALA A 15 57.51 31.18 13.41
N LEU A 16 58.42 31.59 12.54
CA LEU A 16 58.12 31.93 11.15
C LEU A 16 57.58 30.73 10.36
N THR A 17 58.16 29.54 10.51
CA THR A 17 57.67 28.34 9.81
C THR A 17 56.33 27.88 10.33
N LEU A 18 56.07 28.01 11.63
CA LEU A 18 54.80 27.63 12.25
C LEU A 18 53.68 28.59 11.82
N VAL A 19 53.96 29.90 11.79
CA VAL A 19 53.02 30.92 11.28
C VAL A 19 52.78 30.74 9.78
N GLY A 20 53.84 30.47 9.01
CA GLY A 20 53.73 30.20 7.57
C GLY A 20 52.91 28.95 7.26
N GLY A 21 53.16 27.85 7.97
CA GLY A 21 52.40 26.60 7.85
C GLY A 21 50.94 26.76 8.29
N TRP A 22 50.68 27.55 9.33
CA TRP A 22 49.32 27.86 9.78
C TRP A 22 48.54 28.66 8.72
N PHE A 23 49.16 29.69 8.14
CA PHE A 23 48.57 30.46 7.05
C PHE A 23 48.29 29.60 5.80
N LEU A 24 49.23 28.74 5.42
CA LEU A 24 49.09 27.84 4.28
C LEU A 24 47.97 26.82 4.50
N GLY A 25 47.84 26.28 5.72
CA GLY A 25 46.76 25.37 6.10
C GLY A 25 45.38 26.04 6.13
N LEU A 26 45.31 27.29 6.62
CA LEU A 26 44.05 28.06 6.67
C LEU A 26 43.58 28.46 5.27
N ALA A 27 44.50 28.88 4.40
CA ALA A 27 44.22 29.17 3.00
C ALA A 27 43.70 27.93 2.27
N SER A 28 44.27 26.75 2.54
CA SER A 28 43.84 25.48 1.93
C SER A 28 42.47 24.98 2.41
N ARG A 29 41.91 25.51 3.51
CA ARG A 29 40.59 25.13 4.06
C ARG A 29 39.41 25.93 3.46
N SER A 30 39.70 26.94 2.63
CA SER A 30 38.70 27.83 2.01
C SER A 30 37.79 27.16 0.96
N GLY A 31 38.02 25.88 0.61
CA GLY A 31 37.18 25.12 -0.33
C GLY A 31 35.78 24.74 0.17
N GLY A 32 35.45 24.95 1.46
CA GLY A 32 34.17 24.53 2.05
C GLY A 32 32.97 25.44 1.80
N ALA A 33 33.15 26.61 1.17
CA ALA A 33 32.06 27.55 0.91
C ALA A 33 31.18 27.10 -0.27
N LYS A 34 31.79 26.60 -1.35
CA LYS A 34 31.08 26.20 -2.58
C LYS A 34 30.21 24.96 -2.42
N TRP A 35 30.61 24.04 -1.54
CA TRP A 35 29.80 22.85 -1.22
C TRP A 35 28.56 23.21 -0.40
N ARG A 36 28.70 24.15 0.54
CA ARG A 36 27.58 24.63 1.39
C ARG A 36 26.52 25.40 0.61
N GLU A 37 26.90 26.09 -0.45
CA GLU A 37 25.96 26.82 -1.32
C GLU A 37 25.07 25.85 -2.11
N ARG A 38 25.65 24.80 -2.69
CA ARG A 38 24.88 23.74 -3.39
C ARG A 38 23.94 22.97 -2.45
N TYR A 39 24.41 22.62 -1.25
CA TYR A 39 23.56 21.98 -0.25
C TYR A 39 22.39 22.88 0.20
N GLN A 40 22.63 24.18 0.40
CA GLN A 40 21.57 25.12 0.75
C GLN A 40 20.54 25.31 -0.37
N ASP A 41 20.99 25.29 -1.63
CA ASP A 41 20.12 25.40 -2.80
C ASP A 41 19.21 24.17 -2.93
N GLU A 42 19.77 22.97 -2.74
CA GLU A 42 19.00 21.71 -2.70
C GLU A 42 17.96 21.69 -1.56
N GLU A 43 18.32 22.16 -0.36
CA GLU A 43 17.37 22.26 0.77
C GLU A 43 16.22 23.25 0.50
N LEU A 44 16.50 24.37 -0.16
CA LEU A 44 15.48 25.35 -0.54
C LEU A 44 14.52 24.80 -1.58
N GLU A 45 15.02 24.04 -2.57
CA GLU A 45 14.16 23.37 -3.55
C GLU A 45 13.27 22.31 -2.90
N HIS A 46 13.82 21.50 -1.98
CA HIS A 46 13.03 20.51 -1.24
C HIS A 46 11.97 21.15 -0.33
N ALA A 47 12.30 22.26 0.33
CA ALA A 47 11.33 23.01 1.12
C ALA A 47 10.19 23.56 0.24
N ARG A 48 10.53 24.17 -0.91
CA ARG A 48 9.54 24.67 -1.88
C ARG A 48 8.63 23.57 -2.40
N TYR A 49 9.18 22.41 -2.74
CA TYR A 49 8.39 21.27 -3.20
C TYR A 49 7.38 20.79 -2.15
N ARG A 50 7.81 20.73 -0.88
CA ARG A 50 6.93 20.35 0.24
C ARG A 50 5.81 21.38 0.44
N ASP A 51 6.14 22.65 0.45
CA ASP A 51 5.18 23.74 0.62
C ASP A 51 4.15 23.77 -0.53
N GLU A 52 4.60 23.58 -1.77
CA GLU A 52 3.72 23.49 -2.95
C GLU A 52 2.78 22.28 -2.85
N ALA A 53 3.31 21.10 -2.51
CA ALA A 53 2.51 19.89 -2.33
C ALA A 53 1.45 20.04 -1.23
N GLU A 54 1.83 20.61 -0.08
CA GLU A 54 0.90 20.88 1.02
C GLU A 54 -0.19 21.89 0.62
N SER A 55 0.17 22.93 -0.15
CA SER A 55 -0.78 23.92 -0.65
C SER A 55 -1.81 23.30 -1.61
N ARG A 56 -1.35 22.42 -2.51
CA ARG A 56 -2.19 21.71 -3.48
C ARG A 56 -3.16 20.75 -2.79
N ILE A 57 -2.70 20.02 -1.78
CA ILE A 57 -3.57 19.15 -0.96
C ILE A 57 -4.66 19.98 -0.30
N ARG A 58 -4.29 21.11 0.33
CA ARG A 58 -5.25 21.99 1.00
C ARG A 58 -6.26 22.64 0.03
N GLU A 59 -5.84 22.95 -1.19
CA GLU A 59 -6.73 23.44 -2.24
C GLU A 59 -7.74 22.37 -2.65
N LEU A 60 -7.27 21.16 -2.98
CA LEU A 60 -8.12 20.04 -3.34
C LEU A 60 -9.10 19.67 -2.23
N GLU A 61 -8.69 19.72 -0.96
CA GLU A 61 -9.58 19.48 0.18
C GLU A 61 -10.68 20.54 0.28
N ARG A 62 -10.37 21.80 -0.03
CA ARG A 62 -11.37 22.90 -0.06
C ARG A 62 -12.34 22.71 -1.21
N GLU A 63 -11.85 22.34 -2.39
CA GLU A 63 -12.68 22.01 -3.55
C GLU A 63 -13.58 20.82 -3.25
N LEU A 64 -13.03 19.72 -2.71
CA LEU A 64 -13.78 18.53 -2.34
C LEU A 64 -14.86 18.85 -1.31
N LYS A 65 -14.53 19.67 -0.30
CA LYS A 65 -15.51 20.12 0.70
C LYS A 65 -16.60 20.95 0.05
N GLY A 66 -16.25 21.89 -0.83
CA GLY A 66 -17.22 22.71 -1.57
C GLY A 66 -18.13 21.86 -2.47
N ALA A 67 -17.55 20.94 -3.23
CA ALA A 67 -18.27 20.00 -4.08
C ALA A 67 -19.18 19.08 -3.26
N ARG A 68 -18.72 18.58 -2.11
CA ARG A 68 -19.53 17.75 -1.19
C ARG A 68 -20.67 18.54 -0.56
N SER A 69 -20.49 19.84 -0.31
CA SER A 69 -21.56 20.71 0.17
C SER A 69 -22.58 21.07 -0.92
N GLN A 70 -22.18 21.09 -2.19
CA GLN A 70 -23.09 21.30 -3.33
C GLN A 70 -23.74 20.00 -3.83
N ALA A 71 -23.12 18.86 -3.58
CA ALA A 71 -23.69 17.57 -3.93
C ALA A 71 -24.99 17.35 -3.13
N PRO A 72 -26.09 16.95 -3.79
CA PRO A 72 -27.28 16.51 -3.07
C PRO A 72 -26.90 15.39 -2.10
N ALA A 73 -27.53 15.38 -0.92
CA ALA A 73 -27.31 14.35 0.08
C ALA A 73 -27.34 12.97 -0.60
N PRO A 74 -26.38 12.06 -0.29
CA PRO A 74 -26.35 10.77 -0.93
C PRO A 74 -27.70 10.12 -0.69
N VAL A 75 -28.46 9.95 -1.77
CA VAL A 75 -29.58 9.03 -1.79
C VAL A 75 -29.02 7.69 -1.30
N PRO A 76 -29.67 7.01 -0.33
CA PRO A 76 -29.24 5.69 0.10
C PRO A 76 -29.43 4.74 -1.09
N VAL A 77 -28.39 4.67 -1.92
CA VAL A 77 -28.27 3.66 -2.96
C VAL A 77 -27.84 2.40 -2.21
N ASP A 78 -28.73 1.41 -2.18
CA ASP A 78 -28.37 0.04 -1.85
C ASP A 78 -27.43 -0.50 -2.94
N GLU A 79 -26.18 -0.04 -2.94
CA GLU A 79 -25.14 -0.49 -3.87
C GLU A 79 -23.83 -0.82 -3.15
N PRO A 80 -23.14 -1.87 -3.62
CA PRO A 80 -22.33 -2.71 -2.78
C PRO A 80 -20.97 -2.09 -2.50
N ALA A 81 -20.68 -1.86 -1.22
CA ALA A 81 -19.33 -1.58 -0.76
C ALA A 81 -18.39 -2.74 -1.19
N GLY A 82 -17.46 -2.45 -2.11
CA GLY A 82 -16.21 -3.22 -2.27
C GLY A 82 -15.97 -3.99 -3.57
N GLY A 83 -16.62 -3.67 -4.68
CA GLY A 83 -16.49 -4.45 -5.93
C GLY A 83 -15.22 -4.24 -6.76
N ALA A 84 -14.79 -2.99 -6.98
CA ALA A 84 -13.75 -2.68 -7.98
C ALA A 84 -12.32 -2.75 -7.44
N TRP A 85 -12.09 -2.19 -6.24
CA TRP A 85 -10.77 -2.13 -5.61
C TRP A 85 -10.27 -3.48 -5.07
N ARG A 86 -11.18 -4.38 -4.65
CA ARG A 86 -10.84 -5.74 -4.19
C ARG A 86 -10.28 -6.63 -5.30
N GLY A 87 -10.71 -6.42 -6.55
CA GLY A 87 -10.28 -7.22 -7.70
C GLY A 87 -8.84 -6.95 -8.13
N TRP A 88 -8.35 -5.72 -7.95
CA TRP A 88 -6.99 -5.32 -8.32
C TRP A 88 -5.92 -5.79 -7.32
N PHE A 89 -6.24 -5.85 -6.02
CA PHE A 89 -5.26 -6.16 -4.97
C PHE A 89 -5.27 -7.60 -4.44
N GLY A 90 -6.15 -8.50 -4.91
CA GLY A 90 -6.14 -9.91 -4.48
C GLY A 90 -6.64 -10.16 -3.04
N TRP A 91 -7.14 -9.13 -2.35
CA TRP A 91 -7.84 -9.24 -1.04
C TRP A 91 -9.31 -9.64 -1.20
N GLY A 92 -9.70 -10.09 -2.39
CA GLY A 92 -11.05 -10.49 -2.76
C GLY A 92 -11.20 -11.97 -3.01
N ARG A 93 -10.41 -12.85 -2.39
CA ARG A 93 -10.67 -14.30 -2.42
C ARG A 93 -11.37 -14.69 -1.13
N ASP A 94 -12.60 -15.15 -1.25
CA ASP A 94 -13.32 -15.76 -0.13
C ASP A 94 -12.92 -17.24 -0.03
N ASN A 95 -13.03 -17.82 1.18
CA ASN A 95 -12.73 -19.24 1.39
C ASN A 95 -13.96 -20.08 1.02
N LEU A 96 -14.01 -20.56 -0.22
CA LEU A 96 -15.19 -21.27 -0.75
C LEU A 96 -15.40 -22.62 -0.04
N ALA A 97 -14.34 -23.22 0.52
CA ALA A 97 -14.44 -24.47 1.29
C ALA A 97 -15.24 -24.33 2.60
N ARG A 98 -15.66 -23.12 2.99
CA ARG A 98 -16.63 -22.93 4.08
C ARG A 98 -18.06 -23.33 3.70
N ILE A 99 -18.38 -23.37 2.40
CA ILE A 99 -19.68 -23.85 1.92
C ILE A 99 -19.69 -25.38 2.00
N LYS A 100 -20.70 -25.93 2.68
CA LYS A 100 -20.89 -27.37 2.82
C LYS A 100 -21.12 -27.97 1.45
N GLY A 101 -20.25 -28.92 1.06
CA GLY A 101 -20.24 -29.51 -0.28
C GLY A 101 -19.08 -29.08 -1.15
N ILE A 102 -18.36 -28.01 -0.79
CA ILE A 102 -17.14 -27.59 -1.45
C ILE A 102 -15.94 -28.11 -0.64
N ASP A 103 -15.37 -29.24 -1.07
CA ASP A 103 -14.08 -29.70 -0.57
C ASP A 103 -12.92 -28.92 -1.20
N GLU A 104 -11.72 -29.03 -0.64
CA GLU A 104 -10.53 -28.30 -1.11
C GLU A 104 -10.23 -28.58 -2.60
N ALA A 105 -10.52 -29.79 -3.08
CA ALA A 105 -10.39 -30.14 -4.50
C ALA A 105 -11.41 -29.41 -5.38
N ARG A 106 -12.67 -29.28 -4.95
CA ARG A 106 -13.69 -28.48 -5.65
C ARG A 106 -13.39 -26.99 -5.58
N GLU A 107 -12.97 -26.46 -4.43
CA GLU A 107 -12.55 -25.06 -4.29
C GLU A 107 -11.42 -24.74 -5.27
N LYS A 108 -10.41 -25.61 -5.39
CA LYS A 108 -9.33 -25.41 -6.35
C LYS A 108 -9.84 -25.33 -7.79
N ARG A 109 -10.73 -26.24 -8.18
CA ARG A 109 -11.36 -26.23 -9.51
C ARG A 109 -12.22 -24.97 -9.74
N LEU A 110 -12.96 -24.51 -8.73
CA LEU A 110 -13.72 -23.25 -8.79
C LEU A 110 -12.79 -22.05 -9.00
N ASN A 111 -11.70 -22.01 -8.25
CA ASN A 111 -10.68 -20.96 -8.38
C ASN A 111 -10.01 -20.97 -9.76
N GLU A 112 -9.75 -22.16 -10.34
CA GLU A 112 -9.25 -22.33 -11.71
C GLU A 112 -10.27 -21.86 -12.77
N LEU A 113 -11.57 -22.05 -12.52
CA LEU A 113 -12.66 -21.51 -13.33
C LEU A 113 -12.88 -20.01 -13.13
N GLY A 114 -12.13 -19.36 -12.23
CA GLY A 114 -12.19 -17.93 -11.97
C GLY A 114 -13.21 -17.53 -10.89
N ILE A 115 -13.97 -18.47 -10.34
CA ILE A 115 -14.92 -18.25 -9.24
C ILE A 115 -14.14 -18.27 -7.94
N LYS A 116 -14.02 -17.11 -7.29
CA LYS A 116 -13.13 -16.88 -6.13
C LYS A 116 -13.84 -16.22 -4.95
N THR A 117 -15.10 -15.82 -5.11
CA THR A 117 -15.88 -15.11 -4.09
C THR A 117 -17.23 -15.77 -3.82
N TYR A 118 -17.76 -15.59 -2.61
CA TYR A 118 -19.13 -16.02 -2.26
C TYR A 118 -20.17 -15.32 -3.14
N ARG A 119 -19.93 -14.07 -3.52
CA ARG A 119 -20.82 -13.29 -4.38
C ARG A 119 -20.95 -13.89 -5.78
N GLU A 120 -19.89 -14.47 -6.32
CA GLU A 120 -19.96 -15.13 -7.63
C GLU A 120 -20.79 -16.41 -7.56
N ILE A 121 -20.66 -17.17 -6.47
CA ILE A 121 -21.50 -18.36 -6.22
C ILE A 121 -22.97 -17.95 -6.03
N GLU A 122 -23.24 -16.92 -5.22
CA GLU A 122 -24.59 -16.37 -4.97
C GLU A 122 -25.33 -16.02 -6.27
N LYS A 123 -24.60 -15.49 -7.26
CA LYS A 123 -25.12 -15.02 -8.54
C LYS A 123 -25.19 -16.10 -9.64
N LEU A 124 -24.80 -17.34 -9.37
CA LEU A 124 -24.90 -18.42 -10.35
C LEU A 124 -26.36 -18.60 -10.79
N ALA A 125 -26.57 -18.63 -12.11
CA ALA A 125 -27.85 -19.02 -12.69
C ALA A 125 -27.99 -20.56 -12.69
N PRO A 126 -29.21 -21.11 -12.69
CA PRO A 126 -29.42 -22.56 -12.75
C PRO A 126 -28.71 -23.25 -13.94
N ASP A 127 -28.62 -22.57 -15.09
CA ASP A 127 -27.89 -23.07 -16.25
C ASP A 127 -26.37 -23.10 -16.04
N ASP A 128 -25.84 -22.10 -15.32
CA ASP A 128 -24.41 -22.04 -14.96
C ASP A 128 -24.05 -23.09 -13.92
N GLU A 129 -24.96 -23.40 -12.98
CA GLU A 129 -24.81 -24.48 -12.00
C GLU A 129 -24.63 -25.83 -12.72
N ALA A 130 -25.49 -26.14 -13.69
CA ALA A 130 -25.39 -27.39 -14.47
C ALA A 130 -24.09 -27.48 -15.28
N ALA A 131 -23.67 -26.37 -15.91
CA ALA A 131 -22.40 -26.30 -16.62
C ALA A 131 -21.20 -26.46 -15.66
N LEU A 132 -21.30 -25.91 -14.46
CA LEU A 132 -20.28 -26.00 -13.42
C LEU A 132 -20.18 -27.42 -12.86
N GLU A 133 -21.30 -28.09 -12.62
CA GLU A 133 -21.35 -29.49 -12.18
C GLU A 133 -20.69 -30.43 -13.19
N GLN A 134 -20.98 -30.25 -14.49
CA GLN A 134 -20.33 -31.02 -15.55
C GLN A 134 -18.81 -30.81 -15.56
N ARG A 135 -18.35 -29.58 -15.37
CA ARG A 135 -16.91 -29.25 -15.31
C ARG A 135 -16.25 -29.77 -14.04
N LEU A 136 -16.97 -29.79 -12.92
CA LEU A 136 -16.50 -30.31 -11.64
C LEU A 136 -16.54 -31.84 -11.57
N GLY A 137 -17.26 -32.49 -12.49
CA GLY A 137 -17.54 -33.93 -12.48
C GLY A 137 -18.51 -34.34 -11.37
N ALA A 138 -19.37 -33.42 -10.93
CA ALA A 138 -20.40 -33.68 -9.92
C ALA A 138 -21.71 -34.12 -10.59
N PRO A 139 -22.56 -34.93 -9.90
CA PRO A 139 -23.91 -35.23 -10.37
C PRO A 139 -24.73 -33.96 -10.59
N ALA A 140 -25.55 -33.95 -11.64
CA ALA A 140 -26.42 -32.82 -11.95
C ALA A 140 -27.40 -32.57 -10.80
N GLY A 141 -27.53 -31.31 -10.37
CA GLY A 141 -28.37 -30.88 -9.25
C GLY A 141 -27.69 -30.88 -7.89
N THR A 142 -26.43 -31.32 -7.77
CA THR A 142 -25.69 -31.32 -6.49
C THR A 142 -25.57 -29.92 -5.89
N ILE A 143 -25.28 -28.90 -6.69
CA ILE A 143 -25.08 -27.51 -6.23
C ILE A 143 -26.40 -26.92 -5.72
N GLY A 144 -27.49 -27.22 -6.42
CA GLY A 144 -28.86 -26.81 -6.06
C GLY A 144 -29.38 -27.54 -4.82
N GLU A 145 -29.23 -28.88 -4.75
CA GLU A 145 -29.65 -29.71 -3.62
C GLU A 145 -28.91 -29.34 -2.33
N GLN A 146 -27.63 -28.99 -2.44
CA GLN A 146 -26.81 -28.56 -1.30
C GLN A 146 -26.96 -27.06 -1.00
N GLY A 147 -27.72 -26.31 -1.79
CA GLY A 147 -28.03 -24.90 -1.52
C GLY A 147 -26.78 -24.01 -1.47
N TRP A 148 -25.79 -24.22 -2.33
CA TRP A 148 -24.52 -23.48 -2.27
C TRP A 148 -24.72 -21.96 -2.37
N ARG A 149 -25.72 -21.51 -3.13
CA ARG A 149 -26.10 -20.10 -3.26
C ARG A 149 -26.60 -19.49 -1.97
N GLU A 150 -27.49 -20.19 -1.26
CA GLU A 150 -28.04 -19.74 0.01
C GLU A 150 -26.96 -19.69 1.09
N GLN A 151 -26.08 -20.70 1.12
CA GLN A 151 -24.92 -20.72 2.01
C GLN A 151 -23.96 -19.57 1.70
N ALA A 152 -23.65 -19.31 0.42
CA ALA A 152 -22.80 -18.22 0.00
C ALA A 152 -23.38 -16.85 0.38
N ALA A 153 -24.69 -16.66 0.25
CA ALA A 153 -25.39 -15.45 0.68
C ALA A 153 -25.27 -15.23 2.19
N LEU A 154 -25.47 -16.28 3.00
CA LEU A 154 -25.34 -16.22 4.46
C LEU A 154 -23.90 -15.90 4.89
N LEU A 155 -22.91 -16.54 4.28
CA LEU A 155 -21.49 -16.28 4.56
C LEU A 155 -21.07 -14.87 4.16
N ARG A 156 -21.57 -14.36 3.03
CA ARG A 156 -21.34 -12.98 2.59
C ARG A 156 -21.97 -11.95 3.53
N ALA A 157 -23.17 -12.22 4.05
CA ALA A 157 -23.85 -11.36 5.01
C ALA A 157 -23.15 -11.31 6.39
N GLY A 158 -22.15 -12.17 6.62
CA GLY A 158 -21.48 -12.29 7.91
C GLY A 158 -22.27 -13.13 8.92
N ASN A 159 -23.33 -13.82 8.48
CA ASN A 159 -24.17 -14.67 9.33
C ASN A 159 -23.56 -16.07 9.50
N GLU A 160 -22.26 -16.13 9.87
CA GLU A 160 -21.53 -17.40 10.03
C GLU A 160 -22.18 -18.32 11.10
N ARG A 161 -22.78 -17.73 12.14
CA ARG A 161 -23.52 -18.47 13.17
C ARG A 161 -24.78 -19.15 12.62
N GLU A 162 -25.55 -18.43 11.81
CA GLU A 162 -26.79 -18.95 11.21
C GLU A 162 -26.50 -20.02 10.16
N HIS A 163 -25.39 -19.86 9.42
CA HIS A 163 -24.88 -20.89 8.51
C HIS A 163 -24.53 -22.18 9.27
N GLY A 164 -23.81 -22.07 10.39
CA GLY A 164 -23.49 -23.20 11.25
C GLY A 164 -24.72 -23.85 11.91
N GLU A 165 -25.78 -23.09 12.17
CA GLU A 165 -27.03 -23.64 12.74
C GLU A 165 -27.90 -24.36 11.69
N LYS A 166 -27.96 -23.83 10.46
CA LYS A 166 -28.79 -24.41 9.38
C LYS A 166 -28.11 -25.55 8.62
N PHE A 167 -26.79 -25.50 8.51
CA PHE A 167 -26.00 -26.44 7.69
C PHE A 167 -24.87 -27.13 8.48
N GLY A 168 -24.92 -27.06 9.82
CA GLY A 168 -23.96 -27.63 10.77
C GLY A 168 -23.78 -29.13 10.64
#